data_AF-X6EWV7-F1
#
_entry.id   AF-X6EWV7-F1
#
_cell.length_a   1.000
_cell.length_b   1.000
_cell.length_c   1.000
_cell.angle_alpha   90.00
_cell.angle_beta   90.00
_cell.angle_gamma   90.00
#
_symmetry.space_group_name_H-M   'P 1'
#
loop_
_entity.id
_entity.type
_entity.pdbx_description
1 polymer ?
#
loop_
_entity_poly.entity_id
_entity_poly.type
_entity_poly.pdbx_seq_one_letter_code
_entity_poly.pdbx_strand_id
1 'polypeptide(L)'
;MWKLKVKKIEIEAPSKGDLPLPSSGTLVTATQRIHENIKAIDAHATAIRERAIQIGRDLITVRTYKKHGDFLDYINVEFQMTPRTAQRYMRVAEFTDLNPETIDMELPLSALYALMEANFAPEILEDIRQKGAPKTGVGIKKAIAAKHTTDDVVTMLPVDPAVQKVHDKAVHNAVALLLEHLPESVLAKLTKHCVAAGWQELACVLKEAGHGA
;
A
#
# COMPACT_ATOMS: atom_id res chain seq x y z
N MET A 1 -19.14 21.90 -31.18
CA MET A 1 -19.80 20.64 -30.73
C MET A 1 -19.54 19.58 -31.80
N TRP A 2 -18.46 18.80 -31.68
CA TRP A 2 -18.09 17.77 -32.66
C TRP A 2 -18.39 16.38 -32.08
N LYS A 3 -19.32 15.65 -32.71
CA LYS A 3 -19.63 14.26 -32.34
C LYS A 3 -18.73 13.33 -33.14
N LEU A 4 -17.74 12.72 -32.49
CA LEU A 4 -17.04 11.56 -33.05
C LEU A 4 -18.02 10.39 -33.18
N LYS A 5 -18.33 9.98 -34.41
CA LYS A 5 -18.99 8.70 -34.70
C LYS A 5 -17.96 7.58 -34.51
N VAL A 6 -17.96 6.96 -33.34
CA VAL A 6 -17.23 5.71 -33.13
C VAL A 6 -17.96 4.61 -33.92
N LYS A 7 -17.38 4.19 -35.04
CA LYS A 7 -17.86 3.01 -35.78
C LYS A 7 -17.59 1.80 -34.90
N LYS A 8 -18.66 1.16 -34.41
CA LYS A 8 -18.58 -0.11 -33.69
C LYS A 8 -18.03 -1.15 -34.67
N ILE A 9 -16.75 -1.50 -34.53
CA ILE A 9 -16.17 -2.64 -35.23
C ILE A 9 -16.65 -3.85 -34.44
N GLU A 10 -17.69 -4.52 -34.94
CA GLU A 10 -18.05 -5.85 -34.45
C GLU A 10 -16.94 -6.81 -34.88
N ILE A 11 -16.04 -7.09 -33.94
CA ILE A 11 -15.09 -8.18 -34.05
C ILE A 11 -15.89 -9.43 -33.71
N GLU A 12 -16.39 -10.13 -34.73
CA GLU A 12 -16.92 -11.48 -34.55
C GLU A 12 -15.80 -12.35 -33.97
N ALA A 13 -16.06 -12.91 -32.79
CA ALA A 13 -15.16 -13.89 -32.19
C ALA A 13 -15.12 -15.12 -33.11
N PRO A 14 -13.92 -15.60 -33.53
CA PRO A 14 -13.83 -16.76 -34.40
C PRO A 14 -14.48 -17.97 -33.72
N SER A 15 -15.34 -18.66 -34.48
CA SER A 15 -15.99 -19.91 -34.09
C SER A 15 -14.96 -20.90 -33.52
N LYS A 16 -15.32 -21.56 -32.42
CA LYS A 16 -14.47 -22.42 -31.55
C LYS A 16 -13.78 -23.62 -32.25
N GLY A 17 -13.89 -23.77 -33.57
CA GLY A 17 -13.47 -24.97 -34.31
C GLY A 17 -12.13 -24.89 -35.06
N ASP A 18 -11.72 -23.75 -35.60
CA ASP A 18 -10.64 -23.70 -36.60
C ASP A 18 -9.67 -22.53 -36.37
N LEU A 19 -9.01 -22.50 -35.20
CA LEU A 19 -7.80 -21.68 -35.05
C LEU A 19 -6.60 -22.51 -35.53
N PRO A 20 -5.99 -22.19 -36.69
CA PRO A 20 -4.75 -22.85 -37.09
C PRO A 20 -3.72 -22.65 -35.98
N LEU A 21 -3.16 -23.75 -35.49
CA LEU A 21 -2.14 -23.70 -34.45
C LEU A 21 -1.01 -22.78 -34.93
N PRO A 22 -0.63 -21.76 -34.14
CA PRO A 22 0.46 -20.88 -34.52
C PRO A 22 1.70 -21.73 -34.73
N SER A 23 2.32 -21.61 -35.90
CA SER A 23 3.56 -22.32 -36.21
C SER A 23 4.62 -22.03 -35.13
N SER A 24 5.53 -22.96 -34.88
CA SER A 24 6.60 -22.77 -33.90
C SER A 24 7.42 -21.49 -34.14
N GLY A 25 7.59 -21.06 -35.40
CA GLY A 25 8.21 -19.77 -35.74
C GLY A 25 7.41 -18.56 -35.24
N THR A 26 6.08 -18.59 -35.35
CA THR A 26 5.18 -17.54 -34.84
C THR A 26 5.23 -17.42 -33.32
N LEU A 27 5.33 -18.55 -32.60
CA LEU A 27 5.42 -18.58 -31.14
C LEU A 27 6.74 -18.01 -30.62
N VAL A 28 7.85 -18.32 -31.30
CA VAL A 28 9.18 -17.77 -30.95
C VAL A 28 9.19 -16.26 -31.18
N THR A 29 8.69 -15.77 -32.32
CA THR A 29 8.60 -14.32 -32.59
C THR A 29 7.68 -13.60 -31.61
N ALA A 30 6.54 -14.20 -31.24
CA ALA A 30 5.63 -13.62 -30.24
C ALA A 30 6.31 -13.53 -28.86
N THR A 31 7.01 -14.59 -28.45
CA THR A 31 7.77 -14.62 -27.19
C THR A 31 8.85 -13.54 -27.17
N GLN A 32 9.62 -13.39 -28.25
CA GLN A 32 10.64 -12.35 -28.36
C GLN A 32 10.06 -10.95 -28.21
N ARG A 33 8.96 -10.65 -28.90
CA ARG A 33 8.27 -9.35 -28.81
C ARG A 33 7.75 -9.06 -27.41
N ILE A 34 7.27 -10.08 -26.69
CA ILE A 34 6.83 -9.93 -25.30
C ILE A 34 8.02 -9.52 -24.41
N HIS A 35 9.18 -10.19 -24.55
CA HIS A 35 10.37 -9.84 -23.77
C HIS A 35 10.87 -8.42 -24.07
N GLU A 36 10.87 -8.02 -25.33
CA GLU A 36 11.23 -6.65 -25.74
C GLU A 36 10.28 -5.62 -25.15
N ASN A 37 8.97 -5.88 -25.19
CA ASN A 37 7.96 -5.01 -24.60
C ASN A 37 8.13 -4.89 -23.09
N ILE A 38 8.40 -5.99 -22.38
CA ILE A 38 8.65 -5.98 -20.93
C ILE A 38 9.85 -5.09 -20.62
N LYS A 39 10.96 -5.25 -21.34
CA LYS A 39 12.16 -4.42 -21.16
C LYS A 39 11.88 -2.94 -21.41
N ALA A 40 11.09 -2.62 -22.44
CA ALA A 40 10.69 -1.24 -22.73
C ALA A 40 9.81 -0.65 -21.62
N ILE A 41 8.85 -1.43 -21.11
CA ILE A 41 7.98 -1.02 -20.00
C ILE A 41 8.79 -0.72 -18.74
N ASP A 42 9.77 -1.56 -18.41
CA ASP A 42 10.65 -1.35 -17.26
C ASP A 42 11.47 -0.05 -17.42
N ALA A 43 12.03 0.20 -18.61
CA ALA A 43 12.74 1.45 -18.89
C ALA A 43 11.83 2.68 -18.78
N HIS A 44 10.60 2.60 -19.25
CA HIS A 44 9.61 3.67 -19.09
C HIS A 44 9.24 3.90 -17.62
N ALA A 45 9.11 2.84 -16.82
CA ALA A 45 8.84 2.96 -15.40
C ALA A 45 9.97 3.68 -14.65
N THR A 46 11.23 3.37 -14.98
CA THR A 46 12.41 4.06 -14.44
C THR A 46 12.40 5.55 -14.82
N ALA A 47 12.15 5.86 -16.09
CA ALA A 47 12.08 7.25 -16.54
C ALA A 47 10.94 8.03 -15.86
N ILE A 48 9.77 7.41 -15.68
CA ILE A 48 8.63 8.02 -14.98
C ILE A 48 9.01 8.33 -13.53
N ARG A 49 9.72 7.43 -12.84
CA ARG A 49 10.20 7.66 -11.48
C ARG A 49 11.13 8.87 -11.41
N GLU A 50 12.15 8.93 -12.25
CA GLU A 50 13.12 10.03 -12.27
C GLU A 50 12.45 11.38 -12.57
N ARG A 51 11.52 11.38 -13.54
CA ARG A 51 10.72 12.57 -13.86
C ARG A 51 9.84 12.98 -12.69
N ALA A 52 9.22 12.05 -11.99
CA ALA A 52 8.41 12.35 -10.80
C ALA A 52 9.24 13.01 -9.68
N ILE A 53 10.47 12.52 -9.44
CA ILE A 53 11.40 13.13 -8.47
C ILE A 53 11.75 14.56 -8.91
N GLN A 54 12.14 14.76 -10.17
CA GLN A 54 12.52 16.07 -10.66
C GLN A 54 11.35 17.08 -10.62
N ILE A 55 10.17 16.65 -11.06
CA ILE A 55 8.95 17.46 -10.95
C ILE A 55 8.71 17.83 -9.48
N GLY A 56 8.89 16.90 -8.54
CA GLY A 56 8.79 17.19 -7.11
C GLY A 56 9.71 18.31 -6.64
N ARG A 57 10.98 18.30 -7.05
CA ARG A 57 11.96 19.35 -6.73
C ARG A 57 11.58 20.70 -7.33
N ASP A 58 11.12 20.71 -8.59
CA ASP A 58 10.68 21.93 -9.25
C ASP A 58 9.43 22.51 -8.58
N LEU A 59 8.50 21.64 -8.16
CA LEU A 59 7.29 22.01 -7.41
C LEU A 59 7.61 22.60 -6.03
N ILE A 60 8.58 22.03 -5.30
CA ILE A 60 9.08 22.60 -4.03
C ILE A 60 9.63 24.00 -4.27
N THR A 61 10.44 24.17 -5.32
CA THR A 61 11.00 25.47 -5.70
C THR A 61 9.89 26.48 -5.98
N VAL A 62 8.93 26.15 -6.85
CA VAL A 62 7.78 27.01 -7.18
C VAL A 62 6.96 27.36 -5.94
N ARG A 63 6.77 26.41 -5.01
CA ARG A 63 6.02 26.64 -3.76
C ARG A 63 6.65 27.75 -2.91
N THR A 64 7.98 27.92 -2.93
CA THR A 64 8.64 28.98 -2.15
C THR A 64 8.32 30.39 -2.63
N TYR A 65 7.93 30.56 -3.89
CA TYR A 65 7.60 31.85 -4.51
C TYR A 65 6.10 32.19 -4.49
N LYS A 66 5.24 31.32 -3.96
CA LYS A 66 3.79 31.53 -3.89
C LYS A 66 3.35 31.77 -2.45
N LYS A 67 2.33 32.61 -2.25
CA LYS A 67 1.71 32.81 -0.93
C LYS A 67 1.06 31.50 -0.45
N HIS A 68 1.08 31.27 0.86
CA HIS A 68 0.42 30.12 1.48
C HIS A 68 -1.07 30.08 1.07
N GLY A 69 -1.51 28.98 0.47
CA GLY A 69 -2.89 28.80 -0.04
C GLY A 69 -2.99 28.78 -1.56
N ASP A 70 -2.36 29.74 -2.25
CA ASP A 70 -2.48 29.92 -3.71
C ASP A 70 -1.79 28.82 -4.53
N PHE A 71 -0.87 28.08 -3.91
CA PHE A 71 -0.08 27.07 -4.60
C PHE A 71 -0.95 25.93 -5.15
N LEU A 72 -1.94 25.42 -4.40
CA LEU A 72 -2.72 24.27 -4.86
C LEU A 72 -3.67 24.63 -6.01
N ASP A 73 -4.23 25.84 -6.00
CA ASP A 73 -5.05 26.34 -7.10
C ASP A 73 -4.21 26.60 -8.35
N TYR A 74 -3.01 27.18 -8.17
CA TYR A 74 -2.04 27.36 -9.23
C TYR A 74 -1.66 26.03 -9.91
N ILE A 75 -1.51 24.96 -9.12
CA ILE A 75 -1.17 23.63 -9.65
C ILE A 75 -2.25 23.08 -10.59
N ASN A 76 -3.51 23.22 -10.20
CA ASN A 76 -4.63 22.72 -10.98
C ASN A 76 -4.80 23.52 -12.29
N VAL A 77 -4.60 24.83 -12.24
CA VAL A 77 -4.76 25.71 -13.40
C VAL A 77 -3.61 25.57 -14.40
N GLU A 78 -2.36 25.59 -13.92
CA GLU A 78 -1.18 25.69 -14.79
C GLU A 78 -0.73 24.34 -15.33
N PHE A 79 -0.78 23.28 -14.51
CA PHE A 79 -0.17 21.99 -14.85
C PHE A 79 -1.18 20.87 -15.11
N GLN A 80 -2.49 21.16 -15.01
CA GLN A 80 -3.57 20.17 -15.18
C GLN A 80 -3.38 18.90 -14.33
N MET A 81 -2.74 19.04 -13.16
CA MET A 81 -2.53 17.94 -12.22
C MET A 81 -3.26 18.19 -10.91
N THR A 82 -3.66 17.11 -10.23
CA THR A 82 -4.34 17.26 -8.95
C THR A 82 -3.36 17.72 -7.86
N PRO A 83 -3.84 18.49 -6.85
CA PRO A 83 -3.06 18.81 -5.65
C PRO A 83 -2.42 17.59 -4.99
N ARG A 84 -3.14 16.45 -4.98
CA ARG A 84 -2.66 15.19 -4.43
C ARG A 84 -1.44 14.64 -5.18
N THR A 85 -1.45 14.71 -6.50
CA THR A 85 -0.32 14.25 -7.33
C THR A 85 0.91 15.13 -7.09
N ALA A 86 0.73 16.46 -7.12
CA ALA A 86 1.81 17.40 -6.83
C ALA A 86 2.44 17.16 -5.46
N GLN A 87 1.61 17.07 -4.41
CA GLN A 87 2.09 16.77 -3.05
C GLN A 87 2.83 15.44 -2.97
N ARG A 88 2.37 14.42 -3.68
CA ARG A 88 3.06 13.12 -3.73
C ARG A 88 4.44 13.23 -4.37
N TYR A 89 4.58 13.94 -5.48
CA TYR A 89 5.89 14.17 -6.11
C TYR A 89 6.83 14.97 -5.22
N MET A 90 6.33 16.03 -4.59
CA MET A 90 7.14 16.83 -3.64
C MET A 90 7.63 15.98 -2.47
N ARG A 91 6.75 15.18 -1.85
CA ARG A 91 7.17 14.27 -0.77
C ARG A 91 8.19 13.25 -1.23
N VAL A 92 8.05 12.69 -2.44
CA VAL A 92 9.05 11.76 -2.99
C VAL A 92 10.40 12.46 -3.12
N ALA A 93 10.42 13.68 -3.67
CA ALA A 93 11.65 14.46 -3.81
C ALA A 93 12.31 14.73 -2.45
N GLU A 94 11.55 15.26 -1.48
CA GLU A 94 12.02 15.48 -0.10
C GLU A 94 12.58 14.19 0.52
N PHE A 95 11.86 13.07 0.34
CA PHE A 95 12.27 11.78 0.85
C PHE A 95 13.58 11.28 0.22
N THR A 96 13.73 11.38 -1.11
CA THR A 96 14.94 10.96 -1.83
C THR A 96 16.12 11.89 -1.57
N ASP A 97 15.89 13.17 -1.30
CA ASP A 97 16.94 14.12 -0.95
C ASP A 97 17.47 13.86 0.47
N LEU A 98 16.60 13.41 1.39
CA LEU A 98 16.99 12.97 2.74
C LEU A 98 17.63 11.57 2.77
N ASN A 99 17.27 10.70 1.84
CA ASN A 99 17.67 9.29 1.78
C ASN A 99 18.20 8.96 0.37
N PRO A 100 19.37 9.48 -0.03
CA PRO A 100 19.90 9.34 -1.39
C PRO A 100 20.11 7.88 -1.82
N GLU A 101 20.37 6.98 -0.87
CA GLU A 101 20.50 5.54 -1.12
C GLU A 101 19.24 4.93 -1.74
N THR A 102 18.07 5.55 -1.56
CA THR A 102 16.82 5.09 -2.17
C THR A 102 16.77 5.30 -3.68
N ILE A 103 17.59 6.22 -4.21
CA ILE A 103 17.79 6.43 -5.65
C ILE A 103 18.62 5.27 -6.21
N ASP A 104 19.70 4.90 -5.52
CA ASP A 104 20.62 3.83 -5.94
C ASP A 104 19.98 2.44 -5.93
N MET A 105 18.99 2.21 -5.06
CA MET A 105 18.25 0.95 -4.96
C MET A 105 17.28 0.69 -6.13
N GLU A 106 17.18 1.62 -7.08
CA GLU A 106 16.30 1.57 -8.23
C GLU A 106 14.82 1.22 -7.90
N LEU A 107 14.33 1.67 -6.75
CA LEU A 107 12.97 1.34 -6.31
C LEU A 107 11.91 1.88 -7.28
N PRO A 108 10.81 1.15 -7.54
CA PRO A 108 9.73 1.66 -8.36
C PRO A 108 9.02 2.84 -7.67
N LEU A 109 8.41 3.74 -8.45
CA LEU A 109 7.71 4.92 -7.88
C LEU A 109 6.62 4.55 -6.86
N SER A 110 5.92 3.42 -7.09
CA SER A 110 4.91 2.90 -6.15
C SER A 110 5.50 2.45 -4.81
N ALA A 111 6.74 1.97 -4.81
CA ALA A 111 7.49 1.61 -3.62
C ALA A 111 7.88 2.86 -2.82
N LEU A 112 8.36 3.91 -3.48
CA LEU A 112 8.65 5.19 -2.83
C LEU A 112 7.39 5.78 -2.17
N TYR A 113 6.24 5.72 -2.84
CA TYR A 113 4.96 6.11 -2.23
C TYR A 113 4.63 5.32 -0.97
N ALA A 114 4.87 4.01 -0.96
CA ALA A 114 4.62 3.17 0.21
C ALA A 114 5.56 3.49 1.37
N LEU A 115 6.85 3.71 1.11
CA LEU A 115 7.85 4.02 2.14
C LEU A 115 7.53 5.35 2.86
N MET A 116 7.07 6.35 2.12
CA MET A 116 6.66 7.62 2.71
C MET A 116 5.39 7.53 3.55
N GLU A 117 4.45 6.66 3.18
CA GLU A 117 3.19 6.45 3.92
C GLU A 117 3.45 5.72 5.26
N ALA A 118 4.58 5.02 5.39
CA ALA A 118 4.85 4.09 6.47
C ALA A 118 5.61 4.66 7.69
N ASN A 119 5.72 5.98 7.82
CA ASN A 119 6.54 6.61 8.87
C ASN A 119 7.95 5.99 8.92
N PHE A 120 8.62 6.01 7.76
CA PHE A 120 9.98 5.55 7.47
C PHE A 120 10.79 5.00 8.68
N ALA A 121 10.95 3.67 8.72
CA ALA A 121 11.98 3.03 9.54
C ALA A 121 13.18 2.66 8.64
N PRO A 122 14.41 3.13 8.94
CA PRO A 122 15.60 2.87 8.13
C PRO A 122 15.91 1.37 7.98
N GLU A 123 15.46 0.56 8.92
CA GLU A 123 15.57 -0.91 8.91
C GLU A 123 14.82 -1.56 7.75
N ILE A 124 13.81 -0.90 7.18
CA ILE A 124 13.10 -1.41 5.99
C ILE A 124 14.01 -1.33 4.75
N LEU A 125 14.84 -0.30 4.63
CA LEU A 125 15.77 -0.16 3.51
C LEU A 125 16.86 -1.23 3.53
N GLU A 126 17.38 -1.57 4.71
CA GLU A 126 18.37 -2.63 4.84
C GLU A 126 17.76 -4.01 4.52
N ASP A 127 16.52 -4.26 4.91
CA ASP A 127 15.79 -5.47 4.52
C ASP A 127 15.60 -5.55 3.00
N ILE A 128 15.24 -4.44 2.36
CA ILE A 128 15.09 -4.32 0.92
C ILE A 128 16.43 -4.55 0.21
N ARG A 129 17.52 -4.01 0.75
CA ARG A 129 18.88 -4.20 0.23
C ARG A 129 19.30 -5.67 0.28
N GLN A 130 19.01 -6.36 1.39
CA GLN A 130 19.39 -7.76 1.58
C GLN A 130 18.51 -8.74 0.80
N LYS A 131 17.19 -8.50 0.72
CA LYS A 131 16.22 -9.39 0.07
C LYS A 131 16.00 -9.08 -1.42
N GLY A 132 16.52 -7.95 -1.90
CA GLY A 132 16.31 -7.42 -3.23
C GLY A 132 15.07 -6.50 -3.32
N ALA A 133 15.17 -5.47 -4.15
CA ALA A 133 14.14 -4.45 -4.34
C ALA A 133 12.78 -5.08 -4.74
N PRO A 134 11.72 -4.91 -3.93
CA PRO A 134 10.40 -5.35 -4.32
C PRO A 134 9.93 -4.59 -5.57
N LYS A 135 9.54 -5.33 -6.61
CA LYS A 135 9.08 -4.75 -7.90
C LYS A 135 7.76 -3.98 -7.78
N THR A 136 7.10 -3.95 -6.62
CA THR A 136 5.80 -3.31 -6.43
C THR A 136 5.66 -2.67 -5.06
N GLY A 137 4.93 -1.55 -4.98
CA GLY A 137 4.55 -0.93 -3.72
C GLY A 137 3.72 -1.83 -2.80
N VAL A 138 3.01 -2.84 -3.33
CA VAL A 138 2.28 -3.84 -2.52
C VAL A 138 3.25 -4.73 -1.74
N GLY A 139 4.36 -5.14 -2.37
CA GLY A 139 5.42 -5.91 -1.70
C GLY A 139 6.02 -5.13 -0.54
N ILE A 140 6.28 -3.83 -0.74
CA ILE A 140 6.76 -2.94 0.32
C ILE A 140 5.73 -2.80 1.43
N LYS A 141 4.46 -2.51 1.12
CA LYS A 141 3.41 -2.40 2.15
C LYS A 141 3.27 -3.67 2.99
N LYS A 142 3.40 -4.85 2.36
CA LYS A 142 3.42 -6.13 3.07
C LYS A 142 4.65 -6.29 3.97
N ALA A 143 5.84 -5.92 3.49
CA ALA A 143 7.06 -5.98 4.30
C ALA A 143 6.99 -5.04 5.52
N ILE A 144 6.42 -3.85 5.33
CA ILE A 144 6.19 -2.87 6.39
C ILE A 144 5.18 -3.40 7.41
N ALA A 145 4.04 -3.91 6.95
CA ALA A 145 3.05 -4.51 7.83
C ALA A 145 3.62 -5.71 8.61
N ALA A 146 4.44 -6.54 7.98
CA ALA A 146 5.10 -7.66 8.63
C ALA A 146 6.07 -7.19 9.74
N LYS A 147 6.86 -6.14 9.50
CA LYS A 147 7.78 -5.58 10.51
C LYS A 147 7.06 -4.95 11.70
N HIS A 148 6.01 -4.15 11.45
CA HIS A 148 5.18 -3.62 12.54
C HIS A 148 4.53 -4.74 13.37
N THR A 149 4.12 -5.85 12.75
CA THR A 149 3.57 -6.99 13.48
C THR A 149 4.63 -7.67 14.36
N THR A 150 5.89 -7.76 13.93
CA THR A 150 6.98 -8.32 14.76
C THR A 150 7.44 -7.38 15.86
N ASP A 151 7.52 -6.07 15.61
CA ASP A 151 7.92 -5.11 16.65
C ASP A 151 6.83 -4.91 17.70
N ASP A 152 5.55 -4.97 17.33
CA ASP A 152 4.42 -4.98 18.29
C ASP A 152 4.38 -6.27 19.13
N VAL A 153 4.90 -7.39 18.60
CA VAL A 153 5.01 -8.67 19.35
C VAL A 153 6.27 -8.70 20.23
N VAL A 154 7.37 -8.05 19.82
CA VAL A 154 8.65 -8.03 20.56
C VAL A 154 8.70 -6.92 21.62
N THR A 155 7.94 -5.83 21.48
CA THR A 155 7.79 -4.82 22.55
C THR A 155 6.86 -5.25 23.69
N MET A 156 6.20 -6.41 23.57
CA MET A 156 5.42 -7.05 24.63
C MET A 156 6.19 -8.19 25.31
N LEU A 157 7.27 -7.86 26.05
CA LEU A 157 7.58 -8.35 27.42
C LEU A 157 9.07 -8.10 27.78
N PRO A 158 9.40 -7.81 29.06
CA PRO A 158 8.69 -8.28 30.25
C PRO A 158 7.67 -7.25 30.76
N VAL A 159 6.38 -7.60 30.62
CA VAL A 159 5.29 -6.98 31.36
C VAL A 159 5.52 -7.39 32.81
N ASP A 160 5.73 -6.40 33.66
CA ASP A 160 5.69 -6.56 35.11
C ASP A 160 4.44 -7.39 35.47
N PRO A 161 4.58 -8.53 36.17
CA PRO A 161 3.45 -9.39 36.52
C PRO A 161 2.35 -8.66 37.29
N ALA A 162 2.67 -7.54 37.97
CA ALA A 162 1.68 -6.68 38.59
C ALA A 162 0.83 -5.92 37.55
N VAL A 163 1.42 -5.48 36.44
CA VAL A 163 0.74 -4.76 35.36
C VAL A 163 -0.13 -5.71 34.54
N GLN A 164 0.36 -6.93 34.26
CA GLN A 164 -0.46 -7.96 33.58
C GLN A 164 -1.71 -8.29 34.40
N LYS A 165 -1.56 -8.45 35.72
CA LYS A 165 -2.70 -8.75 36.61
C LYS A 165 -3.74 -7.61 36.64
N VAL A 166 -3.31 -6.36 36.53
CA VAL A 166 -4.23 -5.21 36.42
C VAL A 166 -4.93 -5.19 35.08
N HIS A 167 -4.21 -5.49 34.00
CA HIS A 167 -4.77 -5.59 32.65
C HIS A 167 -5.83 -6.70 32.57
N ASP A 168 -5.49 -7.92 33.02
CA ASP A 168 -6.40 -9.06 33.02
C ASP A 168 -7.67 -8.75 33.83
N LYS A 169 -7.53 -8.11 34.99
CA LYS A 169 -8.67 -7.68 35.82
C LYS A 169 -9.54 -6.63 35.11
N ALA A 170 -8.94 -5.68 34.40
CA ALA A 170 -9.67 -4.67 33.64
C ALA A 170 -10.45 -5.30 32.47
N VAL A 171 -9.84 -6.25 31.76
CA VAL A 171 -10.49 -7.01 30.67
C VAL A 171 -11.68 -7.82 31.21
N HIS A 172 -11.50 -8.52 32.33
CA HIS A 172 -12.59 -9.28 32.96
C HIS A 172 -13.74 -8.38 33.43
N ASN A 173 -13.44 -7.23 34.04
CA ASN A 173 -14.47 -6.27 34.45
C ASN A 173 -15.24 -5.69 33.25
N ALA A 174 -14.54 -5.37 32.16
CA ALA A 174 -15.18 -4.88 30.94
C ALA A 174 -16.09 -5.94 30.33
N VAL A 175 -15.67 -7.21 30.30
CA VAL A 175 -16.50 -8.31 29.82
C VAL A 175 -17.73 -8.51 30.71
N ALA A 176 -17.59 -8.44 32.03
CA ALA A 176 -18.73 -8.54 32.95
C ALA A 176 -19.78 -7.44 32.71
N LEU A 177 -19.34 -6.19 32.50
CA LEU A 177 -20.23 -5.09 32.16
C LEU A 177 -20.94 -5.29 30.82
N LEU A 178 -20.23 -5.81 29.83
CA LEU A 178 -20.81 -6.10 28.51
C LEU A 178 -21.86 -7.22 28.58
N LEU A 179 -21.63 -8.25 29.39
CA LEU A 179 -22.61 -9.32 29.60
C LEU A 179 -23.88 -8.84 30.31
N GLU A 180 -23.73 -7.93 31.26
CA GLU A 180 -24.87 -7.36 32.00
C GLU A 180 -25.75 -6.45 31.13
N HIS A 181 -25.15 -5.74 30.15
CA HIS A 181 -25.84 -4.69 29.41
C HIS A 181 -26.16 -5.04 27.96
N LEU A 182 -25.64 -6.14 27.42
CA LEU A 182 -25.85 -6.53 26.02
C LEU A 182 -26.59 -7.87 25.89
N PRO A 183 -27.56 -7.97 24.96
CA PRO A 183 -28.19 -9.24 24.66
C PRO A 183 -27.21 -10.20 23.97
N GLU A 184 -27.40 -11.51 24.16
CA GLU A 184 -26.55 -12.58 23.61
C GLU A 184 -26.30 -12.47 22.09
N SER A 185 -27.31 -12.01 21.35
CA SER A 185 -27.20 -11.81 19.90
C SER A 185 -26.19 -10.72 19.51
N VAL A 186 -25.99 -9.71 20.37
CA VAL A 186 -25.00 -8.64 20.19
C VAL A 186 -23.63 -9.12 20.66
N LEU A 187 -23.56 -9.88 21.75
CA LEU A 187 -22.32 -10.49 22.24
C LEU A 187 -21.72 -11.45 21.20
N ALA A 188 -22.54 -12.31 20.58
CA ALA A 188 -22.08 -13.21 19.52
C ALA A 188 -21.54 -12.46 18.28
N LYS A 189 -22.10 -11.30 17.95
CA LYS A 189 -21.58 -10.43 16.88
C LYS A 189 -20.27 -9.76 17.30
N LEU A 190 -20.21 -9.25 18.53
CA LEU A 190 -19.02 -8.62 19.09
C LEU A 190 -17.85 -9.61 19.09
N THR A 191 -18.05 -10.85 19.56
CA THR A 191 -17.03 -11.90 19.53
C THR A 191 -16.50 -12.15 18.12
N LYS A 192 -17.37 -12.22 17.10
CA LYS A 192 -16.96 -12.38 15.69
C LYS A 192 -16.13 -11.18 15.20
N HIS A 193 -16.51 -9.97 15.57
CA HIS A 193 -15.76 -8.76 15.22
C HIS A 193 -14.39 -8.72 15.90
N CYS A 194 -14.30 -9.12 17.17
CA CYS A 194 -13.03 -9.21 17.88
C CYS A 194 -12.07 -10.21 17.22
N VAL A 195 -12.57 -11.37 16.79
CA VAL A 195 -11.76 -12.35 16.04
C VAL A 195 -11.27 -11.75 14.71
N ALA A 196 -12.14 -11.08 13.96
CA ALA A 196 -11.77 -10.47 12.67
C ALA A 196 -10.76 -9.32 12.83
N ALA A 197 -10.77 -8.63 13.97
CA ALA A 197 -9.85 -7.54 14.30
C ALA A 197 -8.53 -8.03 14.96
N GLY A 198 -8.36 -9.34 15.18
CA GLY A 198 -7.17 -9.91 15.81
C GLY A 198 -7.15 -9.85 17.35
N TRP A 199 -8.26 -9.50 18.00
CA TRP A 199 -8.38 -9.41 19.47
C TRP A 199 -8.75 -10.77 20.07
N GLN A 200 -7.83 -11.74 20.01
CA GLN A 200 -8.10 -13.13 20.39
C GLN A 200 -8.39 -13.31 21.89
N GLU A 201 -7.71 -12.59 22.78
CA GLU A 201 -7.91 -12.69 24.23
C GLU A 201 -9.33 -12.28 24.63
N LEU A 202 -9.79 -11.11 24.17
CA LEU A 202 -11.13 -10.60 24.46
C LEU A 202 -12.21 -11.49 23.83
N ALA A 203 -11.97 -12.04 22.64
CA ALA A 203 -12.86 -13.01 22.02
C ALA A 203 -12.95 -14.33 22.82
N CYS A 204 -11.84 -14.78 23.43
CA CYS A 204 -11.80 -15.97 24.27
C CYS A 204 -12.60 -15.76 25.55
N VAL A 205 -12.39 -14.65 26.25
CA VAL A 205 -13.10 -14.32 27.50
C VAL A 205 -14.60 -14.12 27.26
N LEU A 206 -15.01 -13.46 26.16
CA LEU A 206 -16.42 -13.35 25.79
C LEU A 206 -17.05 -14.72 25.49
N LYS A 207 -16.29 -15.63 24.88
CA LYS A 207 -16.77 -16.98 24.56
C LYS A 207 -16.92 -17.82 25.82
N GLU A 208 -15.94 -17.81 26.71
CA GLU A 208 -15.97 -18.56 27.97
C GLU A 208 -17.11 -18.09 28.89
N ALA A 209 -17.27 -16.77 29.03
CA ALA A 209 -18.28 -16.20 29.90
C ALA A 209 -19.71 -16.36 29.36
N GLY A 210 -19.89 -16.48 28.03
CA GLY A 210 -21.18 -16.81 27.40
C GLY A 210 -21.59 -18.29 27.48
N HIS A 211 -20.69 -19.21 27.87
CA HIS A 211 -21.02 -20.63 28.09
C HIS A 211 -21.24 -20.97 29.58
N GLY A 212 -21.01 -20.01 30.48
CA GLY A 212 -21.08 -20.21 31.93
C GLY A 212 -22.20 -19.44 32.65
N ALA A 213 -23.13 -18.84 31.90
CA ALA A 213 -24.33 -18.15 32.43
C ALA A 213 -25.59 -18.98 32.17
#